data_AF-A0A9D6SYZ3-F1
#
_entry.id   AF-A0A9D6SYZ3-F1
#
_cell.length_a   1.000
_cell.length_b   1.000
_cell.length_c   1.000
_cell.angle_alpha   90.00
_cell.angle_beta   90.00
_cell.angle_gamma   90.00
#
_symmetry.space_group_name_H-M   'P 1'
#
loop_
_entity.id
_entity.type
_entity.pdbx_description
1 polymer ?
#
loop_
_entity_poly.entity_id
_entity_poly.type
_entity_poly.pdbx_seq_one_letter_code
_entity_poly.pdbx_strand_id
1 'polypeptide(L)' 'MARTLTIGIKSIDQALRDFGETFEAVRAGKRISRHEGVYFTSLEAARNLLTPRRVALLRAIRSRRPGSIYELAKIVGR' A
#
# COMPACT_ATOMS: atom_id res chain seq x y z
N MET A 1 -8.75 -15.97 -0.35
CA MET A 1 -9.57 -14.73 -0.48
C MET A 1 -8.69 -13.61 -1.02
N ALA A 2 -9.19 -12.83 -1.98
CA ALA A 2 -8.47 -11.66 -2.49
C ALA A 2 -8.49 -10.56 -1.41
N ARG A 3 -7.33 -10.18 -0.87
CA ARG A 3 -7.23 -9.02 0.02
C ARG A 3 -7.27 -7.76 -0.84
N THR A 4 -8.30 -6.95 -0.65
CA THR A 4 -8.37 -5.60 -1.22
C THR A 4 -7.32 -4.73 -0.53
N LEU A 5 -6.38 -4.19 -1.31
CA LEU A 5 -5.41 -3.21 -0.83
C LEU A 5 -5.97 -1.82 -1.12
N THR A 6 -6.36 -1.09 -0.08
CA THR A 6 -6.75 0.32 -0.23
C THR A 6 -5.49 1.18 -0.34
N ILE A 7 -5.38 1.90 -1.45
CA ILE A 7 -4.30 2.85 -1.70
C ILE A 7 -4.87 4.26 -1.64
N GLY A 8 -4.31 5.09 -0.76
CA GLY A 8 -4.69 6.49 -0.61
C GLY A 8 -3.54 7.45 -0.92
N ILE A 9 -3.88 8.71 -1.15
CA ILE A 9 -2.91 9.82 -1.17
C ILE A 9 -3.15 10.63 0.10
N LYS A 10 -2.09 10.86 0.86
CA LYS A 10 -2.16 11.58 2.13
C LYS A 10 -0.83 12.28 2.37
N SER A 11 -0.87 13.57 2.66
CA SER A 11 0.33 14.32 3.04
C SER A 11 0.80 13.89 4.44
N ILE A 12 2.07 14.14 4.75
CA ILE A 12 2.61 13.85 6.08
C ILE A 12 1.85 14.61 7.18
N ASP A 13 1.50 15.87 6.95
CA ASP A 13 0.77 16.68 7.92
C ASP A 13 -0.62 16.10 8.20
N GLN A 14 -1.30 15.61 7.16
CA GLN A 14 -2.59 14.94 7.33
C GLN A 14 -2.44 13.61 8.07
N ALA A 15 -1.37 12.86 7.81
CA ALA A 15 -1.09 11.63 8.56
C ALA A 15 -0.83 11.88 10.05
N LEU A 16 -0.07 12.92 10.37
CA LEU A 16 0.22 13.30 11.76
C LEU A 16 -1.03 13.80 12.50
N ARG A 17 -1.89 14.57 11.83
CA ARG A 17 -3.17 15.00 12.40
C ARG A 17 -4.09 13.82 12.70
N ASP A 18 -4.32 12.95 11.73
CA ASP A 18 -5.17 11.77 11.90
C ASP A 18 -4.62 10.83 12.99
N PHE A 19 -3.29 10.72 13.11
CA PHE A 19 -2.65 10.00 14.20
C PHE A 19 -2.97 10.62 15.57
N GLY A 20 -2.81 11.94 15.71
CA GLY A 20 -3.11 12.65 16.95
C GLY A 20 -4.57 12.51 17.37
N GLU A 21 -5.51 12.68 16.43
CA GLU A 21 -6.94 12.49 16.67
C GLU A 21 -7.27 11.06 17.11
N THR A 22 -6.69 10.07 16.43
CA THR A 22 -6.87 8.66 16.78
C THR A 22 -6.30 8.36 18.16
N PHE A 23 -5.10 8.87 18.46
CA PHE A 23 -4.44 8.69 19.75
C PHE A 23 -5.29 9.23 20.90
N GLU A 24 -5.80 10.46 20.79
CA GLU A 24 -6.65 11.06 21.82
C GLU A 24 -7.98 10.33 21.96
N ALA A 25 -8.57 9.82 20.87
CA ALA A 25 -9.76 8.98 20.93
C ALA A 25 -9.50 7.65 21.67
N VAL A 26 -8.37 6.98 21.41
CA VAL A 26 -7.95 5.78 22.16
C VAL A 26 -7.80 6.13 23.63
N ARG A 27 -7.08 7.21 23.94
CA ARG A 27 -6.80 7.68 25.30
C ARG A 27 -8.07 7.96 26.09
N ALA A 28 -9.09 8.51 25.42
CA ALA A 28 -10.41 8.77 26.00
C ALA A 28 -11.32 7.53 26.11
N GLY A 29 -10.82 6.32 25.78
CA GLY A 29 -11.58 5.08 25.87
C GLY A 29 -12.63 4.89 24.78
N LYS A 30 -12.58 5.68 23.70
CA LYS A 30 -13.53 5.55 22.58
C LYS A 30 -13.19 4.30 21.77
N ARG A 31 -14.22 3.58 21.32
CA ARG A 31 -14.05 2.46 20.37
C ARG A 31 -13.79 3.03 18.98
N ILE A 32 -12.73 2.55 18.33
CA ILE A 32 -12.31 2.99 17.00
C ILE A 32 -12.13 1.77 16.10
N SER A 33 -12.49 1.91 14.83
CA SER A 33 -12.29 0.87 13.83
C SER A 33 -10.85 0.90 13.31
N ARG A 34 -10.21 -0.26 13.29
CA ARG A 34 -8.88 -0.44 12.72
C ARG A 34 -8.95 -0.27 11.20
N HIS A 35 -8.17 0.66 10.67
CA HIS A 35 -8.00 0.85 9.24
C HIS A 35 -6.54 0.57 8.86
N GLU A 36 -6.34 -0.28 7.86
CA GLU A 36 -5.02 -0.56 7.28
C GLU A 36 -5.02 -0.13 5.82
N GLY A 37 -4.00 0.64 5.44
CA GLY A 37 -3.86 1.17 4.09
C GLY A 37 -2.42 1.55 3.80
N VAL A 38 -2.06 1.54 2.51
CA VAL A 38 -0.79 2.07 2.03
C VAL A 38 -1.05 3.46 1.45
N TYR A 39 -0.27 4.44 1.91
CA TYR A 39 -0.44 5.83 1.52
C TYR A 39 0.76 6.34 0.73
N PHE A 40 0.48 7.18 -0.26
CA PHE A 40 1.48 7.93 -1.01
C PHE A 40 1.48 9.39 -0.59
N THR A 41 2.66 9.99 -0.55
CA THR A 41 2.84 11.41 -0.23
C THR A 41 2.27 12.34 -1.31
N SER A 42 2.13 11.85 -2.55
CA SER A 42 1.55 12.61 -3.67
C SER A 42 0.92 11.69 -4.73
N LEU A 43 0.07 12.29 -5.57
CA LEU A 43 -0.48 11.62 -6.75
C LEU A 43 0.63 11.19 -7.73
N GLU A 44 1.68 11.99 -7.84
CA GLU A 44 2.83 11.69 -8.70
C GLU A 44 3.60 10.46 -8.21
N ALA A 45 3.84 10.36 -6.90
CA ALA A 45 4.46 9.17 -6.32
C ALA A 45 3.61 7.92 -6.57
N ALA A 46 2.28 8.04 -6.43
CA ALA A 46 1.35 6.96 -6.75
C ALA A 46 1.40 6.58 -8.23
N ARG A 47 1.35 7.54 -9.15
CA ARG A 47 1.41 7.30 -10.61
C ARG A 47 2.72 6.65 -11.03
N ASN A 48 3.83 7.05 -10.43
CA ASN A 48 5.13 6.45 -10.69
C ASN A 48 5.15 4.99 -10.27
N LEU A 49 4.61 4.63 -9.09
CA LEU A 49 4.60 3.23 -8.65
C LEU A 49 3.56 2.38 -9.38
N LEU A 50 2.33 2.87 -9.53
CA LEU A 50 1.17 2.12 -10.03
C LEU A 50 1.09 2.07 -11.57
N THR A 51 2.23 1.95 -12.23
CA THR A 51 2.25 1.71 -13.67
C THR A 51 1.78 0.30 -14.00
N PRO A 52 1.16 0.06 -15.18
CA PRO A 52 0.69 -1.27 -15.58
C PRO A 52 1.77 -2.35 -15.47
N ARG A 53 3.02 -2.01 -15.83
CA ARG A 53 4.17 -2.94 -15.76
C ARG A 53 4.53 -3.31 -14.31
N ARG A 54 4.55 -2.32 -13.39
CA ARG A 54 4.86 -2.56 -11.98
C ARG A 54 3.74 -3.34 -11.28
N VAL A 55 2.48 -3.03 -11.58
CA VAL A 55 1.34 -3.79 -11.06
C VAL A 55 1.36 -5.24 -11.57
N ALA A 56 1.71 -5.48 -12.83
CA ALA A 56 1.87 -6.83 -13.38
C ALA A 56 3.00 -7.61 -12.66
N LEU A 57 4.15 -6.97 -12.40
CA LEU A 57 5.24 -7.56 -11.62
C LEU A 57 4.78 -7.93 -10.21
N LEU A 58 4.12 -7.01 -9.49
CA LEU A 58 3.60 -7.25 -8.15
C LEU A 58 2.60 -8.41 -8.12
N ARG A 59 1.74 -8.51 -9.14
CA ARG A 59 0.82 -9.65 -9.30
C ARG A 59 1.56 -10.96 -9.51
N ALA A 60 2.59 -10.98 -10.36
CA ALA A 60 3.41 -12.17 -10.62
C ALA A 60 4.16 -12.63 -9.36
N ILE A 61 4.79 -11.69 -8.63
CA ILE A 61 5.46 -11.98 -7.35
C ILE A 61 4.47 -12.60 -6.36
N ARG A 62 3.26 -12.01 -6.24
CA ARG A 62 2.25 -12.48 -5.29
C ARG A 62 1.71 -13.87 -5.65
N SER A 63 1.48 -14.15 -6.93
CA SER A 63 0.82 -15.38 -7.38
C SER A 63 1.79 -16.54 -7.56
N ARG A 64 3.02 -16.28 -8.00
CA ARG A 64 4.02 -17.31 -8.34
C ARG A 64 5.14 -17.45 -7.32
N ARG A 65 5.37 -16.44 -6.48
CA ARG A 65 6.43 -16.42 -5.45
C ARG A 65 7.80 -16.88 -5.96
N PRO A 66 8.36 -16.21 -6.99
CA PRO A 66 9.69 -16.54 -7.49
C PRO A 66 10.74 -16.41 -6.37
N GLY A 67 11.69 -17.35 -6.35
CA GLY A 67 12.81 -17.36 -5.43
C GLY A 67 13.98 -16.46 -5.85
N SER A 68 13.95 -15.91 -7.07
CA SER A 68 14.98 -14.98 -7.55
C SER A 68 14.45 -13.95 -8.55
N ILE A 69 15.22 -12.88 -8.76
CA ILE A 69 14.93 -11.88 -9.80
C ILE A 69 14.94 -12.52 -11.19
N TYR A 70 15.86 -13.45 -11.44
CA TYR A 70 15.96 -14.17 -12.70
C TYR A 70 14.71 -15.02 -12.98
N GLU A 71 14.22 -15.74 -11.97
CA GLU A 71 12.99 -16.51 -12.08
C GLU A 71 11.77 -15.60 -12.31
N LEU A 72 11.70 -14.46 -11.62
CA LEU A 72 10.68 -13.45 -11.87
C LEU A 72 10.71 -12.96 -13.32
N ALA A 73 11.89 -12.67 -13.86
CA ALA A 73 12.08 -12.20 -15.23
C ALA A 73 11.52 -13.23 -16.25
N LYS A 74 11.87 -14.51 -16.07
CA LYS A 74 11.30 -15.63 -16.86
C LYS A 74 9.77 -15.68 -16.78
N ILE A 75 9.19 -15.55 -15.58
CA ILE A 75 7.74 -15.58 -15.37
C ILE A 75 7.03 -14.46 -16.14
N VAL A 76 7.64 -13.28 -16.24
CA VAL A 76 7.04 -12.11 -16.90
C VAL A 76 7.52 -11.89 -18.33
N GLY A 77 8.29 -12.84 -18.90
CA GLY A 77 8.78 -12.77 -20.28
C GLY A 77 9.78 -11.63 -20.52
N ARG A 78 10.68 -11.40 -19.57
CA ARG A 78 11.73 -10.38 -19.64
C ARG A 78 13.10 -10.95 -19.30
#